data_AF-A0A9X2H3Y7-F1
#
_entry.id   AF-A0A9X2H3Y7-F1
#
_cell.length_a   1.000
_cell.length_b   1.000
_cell.length_c   1.000
_cell.angle_alpha   90.00
_cell.angle_beta   90.00
_cell.angle_gamma   90.00
#
_symmetry.space_group_name_H-M   'P 1'
#
loop_
_entity.id
_entity.type
_entity.pdbx_description
1 polymer ?
#
loop_
_entity_poly.entity_id
_entity_poly.type
_entity_poly.pdbx_seq_one_letter_code
_entity_poly.pdbx_strand_id
1 'polypeptide(L)'
;MSAAATTQQFGAAVGAFLVCGALIVIAGLWPAFGRLITSIPKPIAGAMLAGILFPICIAPVTAAVEQPAIAIPMVLAWLVLARLAPRWAVPAAMAVAVIGIAILAGPTVLEASAAPSLQFVPPIFDPAVIVGLGLPLFVVTMAGQNVPGFAVMKTFGYDVPPRPVLVTSGAASIASAFFGGHAINLAAITAAIMAGPESNPDPKRRWTATVAAGVSYLVLGVGAGLAAAIVHASPPIIITAVAGLALLGALVTSITGSLEEPSSRIAAISTFLVTASGIAVAGIGSAFWGLVVGGLMLVWLRARAPSS
;
A
#
# COMPACT_ATOMS: atom_id res chain seq x y z
N MET A 1 -32.22 -16.47 -6.41
CA MET A 1 -31.26 -15.94 -7.41
C MET A 1 -30.07 -16.88 -7.42
N SER A 2 -29.97 -17.72 -8.43
CA SER A 2 -29.06 -18.88 -8.50
C SER A 2 -27.61 -18.45 -8.68
N ALA A 3 -26.66 -19.28 -8.24
CA ALA A 3 -25.22 -19.07 -8.38
C ALA A 3 -24.79 -18.61 -9.79
N ALA A 4 -25.51 -19.03 -10.84
CA ALA A 4 -25.29 -18.58 -12.22
C ALA A 4 -25.42 -17.06 -12.43
N ALA A 5 -26.36 -16.39 -11.76
CA ALA A 5 -26.51 -14.93 -11.85
C ALA A 5 -25.35 -14.19 -11.16
N THR A 6 -24.89 -14.74 -10.03
CA THR A 6 -23.71 -14.23 -9.32
C THR A 6 -22.42 -14.47 -10.13
N THR A 7 -22.29 -15.63 -10.78
CA THR A 7 -21.16 -15.95 -11.67
C THR A 7 -21.16 -15.06 -12.92
N GLN A 8 -22.31 -14.75 -13.51
CA GLN A 8 -22.40 -13.79 -14.63
C GLN A 8 -21.98 -12.37 -14.21
N GLN A 9 -22.43 -11.90 -13.04
CA GLN A 9 -21.99 -10.61 -12.51
C GLN A 9 -20.48 -10.58 -12.23
N PHE A 10 -19.92 -11.67 -11.68
CA PHE A 10 -18.49 -11.76 -11.43
C PHE A 10 -17.66 -11.89 -12.72
N GLY A 11 -18.15 -12.62 -13.73
CA GLY A 11 -17.51 -12.68 -15.05
C GLY A 11 -17.40 -11.31 -15.72
N ALA A 12 -18.41 -10.43 -15.53
CA ALA A 12 -18.34 -9.04 -15.99
C ALA A 12 -17.26 -8.23 -15.25
N ALA A 13 -17.08 -8.46 -13.95
CA ALA A 13 -16.00 -7.87 -13.17
C ALA A 13 -14.62 -8.37 -13.65
N VAL A 14 -14.47 -9.67 -13.95
CA VAL A 14 -13.25 -10.23 -14.55
C VAL A 14 -12.94 -9.57 -15.89
N GLY A 15 -13.94 -9.37 -16.76
CA GLY A 15 -13.78 -8.62 -18.00
C GLY A 15 -13.26 -7.20 -17.77
N ALA A 16 -13.77 -6.50 -16.76
CA ALA A 16 -13.27 -5.18 -16.36
C ALA A 16 -11.84 -5.21 -15.78
N PHE A 17 -11.46 -6.25 -15.01
CA PHE A 17 -10.10 -6.43 -14.51
C PHE A 17 -9.09 -6.67 -15.63
N LEU A 18 -9.47 -7.45 -16.65
CA LEU A 18 -8.66 -7.64 -17.85
C LEU A 18 -8.40 -6.31 -18.57
N VAL A 19 -9.45 -5.49 -18.75
CA VAL A 19 -9.30 -4.15 -19.35
C VAL A 19 -8.41 -3.25 -18.49
N CYS A 20 -8.59 -3.26 -17.18
CA CYS A 20 -7.72 -2.52 -16.26
C CYS A 20 -6.25 -2.95 -16.42
N GLY A 21 -5.96 -4.25 -16.42
CA GLY A 21 -4.61 -4.78 -16.63
C GLY A 21 -4.03 -4.38 -17.99
N ALA A 22 -4.83 -4.41 -19.06
CA ALA A 22 -4.42 -3.95 -20.39
C ALA A 22 -4.08 -2.46 -20.40
N LEU A 23 -4.87 -1.62 -19.73
CA LEU A 23 -4.58 -0.19 -19.58
C LEU A 23 -3.29 0.07 -18.81
N ILE A 24 -2.98 -0.74 -17.78
CA ILE A 24 -1.68 -0.67 -17.07
C ILE A 24 -0.53 -1.01 -18.02
N VAL A 25 -0.66 -2.06 -18.85
CA VAL A 25 0.35 -2.39 -19.87
C VAL A 25 0.55 -1.24 -20.85
N ILE A 26 -0.55 -0.69 -21.37
CA ILE A 26 -0.52 0.45 -22.31
C ILE A 26 0.16 1.67 -21.67
N ALA A 27 -0.17 1.99 -20.42
CA ALA A 27 0.48 3.07 -19.68
C ALA A 27 1.98 2.82 -19.48
N GLY A 28 2.39 1.57 -19.21
CA GLY A 28 3.80 1.17 -19.12
C GLY A 28 4.56 1.31 -20.43
N LEU A 29 3.88 1.11 -21.57
CA LEU A 29 4.45 1.31 -22.90
C LEU A 29 4.52 2.79 -23.31
N TRP A 30 3.84 3.69 -22.59
CA TRP A 30 3.82 5.12 -22.88
C TRP A 30 5.04 5.84 -22.25
N PRO A 31 6.02 6.32 -23.05
CA PRO A 31 7.25 6.91 -22.50
C PRO A 31 7.04 8.23 -21.76
N ALA A 32 6.03 9.02 -22.13
CA ALA A 32 5.72 10.29 -21.47
C ALA A 32 5.28 10.06 -20.02
N PHE A 33 4.49 9.01 -19.77
CA PHE A 33 4.03 8.67 -18.43
C PHE A 33 5.20 8.26 -17.53
N GLY A 34 6.11 7.43 -18.04
CA GLY A 34 7.34 7.07 -17.32
C GLY A 34 8.18 8.29 -16.93
N ARG A 35 8.34 9.27 -17.84
CA ARG A 35 9.05 10.53 -17.58
C ARG A 35 8.39 11.38 -16.50
N LEU A 36 7.05 11.43 -16.47
CA LEU A 36 6.32 12.16 -15.44
C LEU A 36 6.60 11.58 -14.05
N ILE A 37 6.53 10.27 -13.91
CA ILE A 37 6.80 9.58 -12.63
C ILE A 37 8.24 9.81 -12.16
N THR A 38 9.22 9.64 -13.04
CA THR A 38 10.63 9.78 -12.66
C THR A 38 11.02 11.23 -12.35
N SER A 39 10.22 12.21 -12.78
CA SER A 39 10.45 13.64 -12.49
C SER A 39 10.12 14.06 -11.05
N ILE A 40 9.42 13.22 -10.26
CA ILE A 40 8.98 13.57 -8.90
C ILE A 40 10.21 13.84 -8.00
N PRO A 41 10.35 15.03 -7.40
CA PRO A 41 11.48 15.35 -6.52
C PRO A 41 11.45 14.54 -5.22
N LYS A 42 12.63 14.18 -4.70
CA LYS A 42 12.76 13.40 -3.45
C LYS A 42 12.03 14.04 -2.25
N PRO A 43 12.12 15.37 -2.00
CA PRO A 43 11.43 15.98 -0.86
C PRO A 43 9.90 15.80 -0.92
N ILE A 44 9.33 15.91 -2.12
CA ILE A 44 7.89 15.76 -2.38
C ILE A 44 7.47 14.29 -2.24
N ALA A 45 8.29 13.37 -2.78
CA ALA A 45 8.06 11.93 -2.64
C ALA A 45 8.09 11.48 -1.16
N GLY A 46 9.10 11.93 -0.41
CA GLY A 46 9.22 11.67 1.02
C GLY A 46 8.05 12.25 1.82
N ALA A 47 7.63 13.49 1.52
CA ALA A 47 6.50 14.12 2.18
C ALA A 47 5.18 13.39 1.92
N MET A 48 4.95 12.96 0.68
CA MET A 48 3.77 12.17 0.31
C MET A 48 3.76 10.85 1.08
N LEU A 49 4.88 10.13 1.11
CA LEU A 49 4.97 8.88 1.87
C LEU A 49 4.75 9.11 3.36
N ALA A 50 5.37 10.14 3.95
CA ALA A 50 5.14 10.50 5.34
C ALA A 50 3.65 10.78 5.63
N GLY A 51 2.97 11.46 4.71
CA GLY A 51 1.53 11.72 4.82
C GLY A 51 0.68 10.45 4.73
N ILE A 52 1.03 9.50 3.85
CA ILE A 52 0.35 8.19 3.76
C ILE A 52 0.52 7.39 5.06
N LEU A 53 1.73 7.42 5.62
CA LEU A 53 2.09 6.62 6.80
C LEU A 53 1.56 7.22 8.10
N PHE A 54 1.38 8.54 8.19
CA PHE A 54 1.01 9.22 9.43
C PHE A 54 -0.29 8.71 10.06
N PRO A 55 -1.43 8.60 9.35
CA PRO A 55 -2.67 8.03 9.92
C PRO A 55 -2.52 6.57 10.37
N ILE A 56 -1.61 5.81 9.76
CA ILE A 56 -1.35 4.42 10.14
C ILE A 56 -0.48 4.38 11.40
N CYS A 57 0.52 5.24 11.49
CA CYS A 57 1.45 5.30 12.63
C CYS A 57 0.83 5.93 13.88
N ILE A 58 -0.25 6.71 13.77
CA ILE A 58 -1.02 7.21 14.92
C ILE A 58 -2.01 6.17 15.47
N ALA A 59 -2.37 5.15 14.68
CA ALA A 59 -3.33 4.12 15.06
C ALA A 59 -3.00 3.36 16.35
N PRO A 60 -1.74 3.05 16.71
CA PRO A 60 -1.42 2.45 18.01
C PRO A 60 -1.83 3.33 19.20
N VAL A 61 -1.73 4.65 19.05
CA VAL A 61 -2.09 5.62 20.10
C VAL A 61 -3.60 5.70 20.24
N THR A 62 -4.34 5.77 19.13
CA THR A 62 -5.81 5.79 19.17
C THR A 62 -6.37 4.45 19.65
N ALA A 63 -5.78 3.33 19.22
CA ALA A 63 -6.13 1.99 19.69
C ALA A 63 -5.94 1.83 21.21
N ALA A 64 -4.92 2.47 21.79
CA ALA A 64 -4.69 2.43 23.24
C ALA A 64 -5.83 3.10 24.04
N VAL A 65 -6.59 4.00 23.42
CA VAL A 65 -7.77 4.64 24.03
C VAL A 65 -9.04 3.86 23.71
N GLU A 66 -9.23 3.46 22.46
CA GLU A 66 -10.46 2.78 21.99
C GLU A 66 -10.55 1.32 22.45
N GLN A 67 -9.42 0.61 22.51
CA GLN A 67 -9.31 -0.82 22.80
C GLN A 67 -8.11 -1.12 23.74
N PRO A 68 -8.08 -0.52 24.95
CA PRO A 68 -6.91 -0.55 25.83
C PRO A 68 -6.47 -1.96 26.20
N ALA A 69 -7.42 -2.88 26.39
CA ALA A 69 -7.16 -4.26 26.81
C ALA A 69 -6.27 -5.05 25.82
N ILE A 70 -6.33 -4.73 24.53
CA ILE A 70 -5.53 -5.39 23.49
C ILE A 70 -4.35 -4.49 23.08
N ALA A 71 -4.63 -3.20 22.89
CA ALA A 71 -3.65 -2.27 22.36
C ALA A 71 -2.50 -1.96 23.33
N ILE A 72 -2.78 -1.81 24.63
CA ILE A 72 -1.72 -1.51 25.62
C ILE A 72 -0.73 -2.69 25.73
N PRO A 73 -1.16 -3.95 25.94
CA PRO A 73 -0.23 -5.08 25.95
C PRO A 73 0.57 -5.22 24.64
N MET A 74 -0.07 -5.01 23.49
CA MET A 74 0.57 -5.04 22.18
C MET A 74 1.68 -3.99 22.06
N VAL A 75 1.39 -2.73 22.44
CA VAL A 75 2.37 -1.64 22.40
C VAL A 75 3.50 -1.88 23.40
N LEU A 76 3.20 -2.40 24.60
CA LEU A 76 4.22 -2.73 25.60
C LEU A 76 5.14 -3.86 25.13
N ALA A 77 4.58 -4.92 24.54
CA ALA A 77 5.37 -6.02 23.99
C ALA A 77 6.30 -5.53 22.88
N TRP A 78 5.78 -4.68 21.99
CA TRP A 78 6.59 -4.02 20.97
C TRP A 78 7.68 -3.17 21.60
N LEU A 79 7.37 -2.31 22.58
CA LEU A 79 8.32 -1.39 23.21
C LEU A 79 9.47 -2.13 23.90
N VAL A 80 9.16 -3.18 24.66
CA VAL A 80 10.17 -4.01 25.35
C VAL A 80 11.11 -4.64 24.33
N LEU A 81 10.56 -5.22 23.26
CA LEU A 81 11.37 -5.89 22.25
C LEU A 81 12.05 -4.92 21.29
N ALA A 82 11.49 -3.73 21.06
CA ALA A 82 12.16 -2.67 20.30
C ALA A 82 13.49 -2.28 20.94
N ARG A 83 13.62 -2.42 22.28
CA ARG A 83 14.89 -2.25 22.99
C ARG A 83 15.74 -3.51 23.00
N LEU A 84 15.16 -4.67 23.31
CA LEU A 84 15.92 -5.89 23.61
C LEU A 84 16.25 -6.74 22.38
N ALA A 85 15.33 -6.80 21.42
CA ALA A 85 15.44 -7.59 20.21
C ALA A 85 14.59 -6.96 19.09
N PRO A 86 15.03 -5.83 18.48
CA PRO A 86 14.21 -5.03 17.57
C PRO A 86 13.53 -5.83 16.45
N ARG A 87 14.21 -6.85 15.94
CA ARG A 87 13.71 -7.77 14.89
C ARG A 87 12.43 -8.54 15.29
N TRP A 88 12.18 -8.71 16.58
CA TRP A 88 11.03 -9.44 17.11
C TRP A 88 9.91 -8.52 17.62
N ALA A 89 10.11 -7.21 17.63
CA ALA A 89 9.15 -6.25 18.18
C ALA A 89 7.80 -6.31 17.46
N VAL A 90 7.79 -6.24 16.13
CA VAL A 90 6.56 -6.29 15.32
C VAL A 90 5.92 -7.68 15.35
N PRO A 91 6.64 -8.81 15.14
CA PRO A 91 6.07 -10.15 15.31
C PRO A 91 5.41 -10.37 16.67
N ALA A 92 6.01 -9.89 17.75
CA ALA A 92 5.45 -10.03 19.09
C ALA A 92 4.20 -9.18 19.29
N ALA A 93 4.17 -7.92 18.82
CA ALA A 93 2.94 -7.12 18.82
C ALA A 93 1.83 -7.81 18.04
N MET A 94 2.13 -8.35 16.86
CA MET A 94 1.17 -9.10 16.05
C MET A 94 0.65 -10.33 16.81
N ALA A 95 1.53 -11.09 17.47
CA ALA A 95 1.12 -12.25 18.27
C ALA A 95 0.19 -11.85 19.42
N VAL A 96 0.51 -10.78 20.15
CA VAL A 96 -0.33 -10.26 21.24
C VAL A 96 -1.69 -9.81 20.70
N ALA A 97 -1.72 -9.11 19.56
CA ALA A 97 -2.97 -8.69 18.92
C ALA A 97 -3.83 -9.89 18.52
N VAL A 98 -3.26 -10.89 17.84
CA VAL A 98 -3.97 -12.11 17.42
C VAL A 98 -4.53 -12.88 18.62
N ILE A 99 -3.74 -13.04 19.69
CA ILE A 99 -4.20 -13.69 20.92
C ILE A 99 -5.35 -12.89 21.56
N GLY A 100 -5.23 -11.56 21.66
CA GLY A 100 -6.27 -10.69 22.19
C GLY A 100 -7.58 -10.77 21.38
N ILE A 101 -7.48 -10.78 20.05
CA ILE A 101 -8.63 -10.94 19.15
C ILE A 101 -9.26 -12.33 19.34
N ALA A 102 -8.47 -13.39 19.41
CA ALA A 102 -8.99 -14.75 19.60
C ALA A 102 -9.74 -14.91 20.93
N ILE A 103 -9.24 -14.29 22.00
CA ILE A 103 -9.93 -14.27 23.32
C ILE A 103 -11.27 -13.53 23.21
N LEU A 104 -11.32 -12.40 22.51
CA LEU A 104 -12.54 -11.60 22.35
C LEU A 104 -13.58 -12.27 21.45
N ALA A 105 -13.12 -12.89 20.36
CA ALA A 105 -13.98 -13.50 19.35
C ALA A 105 -14.55 -14.87 19.77
N GLY A 106 -13.93 -15.55 20.73
CA GLY A 106 -14.35 -16.89 21.18
C GLY A 106 -14.06 -17.99 20.15
N PRO A 107 -14.55 -19.23 20.39
CA PRO A 107 -14.19 -20.41 19.59
C PRO A 107 -14.71 -20.41 18.14
N THR A 108 -15.61 -19.49 17.77
CA THR A 108 -16.28 -19.43 16.46
C THR A 108 -15.35 -19.07 15.29
N VAL A 109 -14.12 -18.59 15.55
CA VAL A 109 -13.15 -18.28 14.48
C VAL A 109 -12.58 -19.54 13.82
N LEU A 110 -12.66 -20.71 14.48
CA LEU A 110 -12.09 -21.97 14.03
C LEU A 110 -13.02 -22.81 13.11
N GLU A 111 -14.27 -22.40 12.91
CA GLU A 111 -15.21 -23.12 12.02
C GLU A 111 -15.09 -22.71 10.54
N ALA A 112 -14.21 -21.75 10.20
CA ALA A 112 -14.00 -21.31 8.84
C ALA A 112 -13.29 -22.39 7.99
N SER A 113 -13.89 -22.76 6.85
CA SER A 113 -13.29 -23.70 5.89
C SER A 113 -11.91 -23.21 5.40
N ALA A 114 -10.91 -24.08 5.52
CA ALA A 114 -9.51 -23.66 5.63
C ALA A 114 -8.77 -23.40 4.31
N ALA A 115 -9.19 -23.99 3.17
CA ALA A 115 -8.38 -23.98 1.94
C ALA A 115 -9.05 -23.22 0.78
N PRO A 116 -8.38 -22.24 0.15
CA PRO A 116 -8.88 -21.61 -1.06
C PRO A 116 -8.90 -22.61 -2.22
N SER A 117 -9.89 -22.51 -3.09
CA SER A 117 -9.93 -23.24 -4.37
C SER A 117 -9.65 -22.30 -5.53
N LEU A 118 -8.72 -22.65 -6.41
CA LEU A 118 -8.49 -21.91 -7.64
C LEU A 118 -9.58 -22.25 -8.66
N GLN A 119 -10.38 -21.28 -9.07
CA GLN A 119 -11.46 -21.47 -10.04
C GLN A 119 -11.27 -20.56 -11.24
N PHE A 120 -11.34 -21.14 -12.44
CA PHE A 120 -11.33 -20.36 -13.67
C PHE A 120 -12.69 -19.70 -13.89
N VAL A 121 -12.69 -18.39 -14.13
CA VAL A 121 -13.88 -17.60 -14.40
C VAL A 121 -13.79 -17.03 -15.82
N PRO A 122 -14.67 -17.43 -16.74
CA PRO A 122 -14.67 -16.89 -18.09
C PRO A 122 -15.07 -15.39 -18.05
N PRO A 123 -14.35 -14.51 -18.75
CA PRO A 123 -14.66 -13.09 -18.76
C PRO A 123 -15.92 -12.79 -19.58
N ILE A 124 -16.69 -11.81 -19.13
CA ILE A 124 -17.79 -11.20 -19.86
C ILE A 124 -17.44 -9.73 -20.08
N PHE A 125 -17.44 -9.27 -21.33
CA PHE A 125 -17.15 -7.87 -21.63
C PHE A 125 -18.43 -7.07 -21.69
N ASP A 126 -18.78 -6.45 -20.56
CA ASP A 126 -19.88 -5.51 -20.44
C ASP A 126 -19.33 -4.06 -20.46
N PRO A 127 -19.66 -3.24 -21.48
CA PRO A 127 -19.20 -1.85 -21.56
C PRO A 127 -19.54 -1.01 -20.32
N ALA A 128 -20.71 -1.20 -19.71
CA ALA A 128 -21.12 -0.45 -18.54
C ALA A 128 -20.27 -0.81 -17.32
N VAL A 129 -19.93 -2.09 -17.15
CA VAL A 129 -19.04 -2.55 -16.07
C VAL A 129 -17.59 -2.13 -16.32
N ILE A 130 -17.13 -2.13 -17.57
CA ILE A 130 -15.79 -1.61 -17.91
C ILE A 130 -15.69 -0.12 -17.55
N VAL A 131 -16.70 0.68 -17.89
CA VAL A 131 -16.71 2.12 -17.56
C VAL A 131 -16.93 2.36 -16.07
N GLY A 132 -17.79 1.59 -15.42
CA GLY A 132 -18.14 1.77 -14.00
C GLY A 132 -17.15 1.16 -13.00
N LEU A 133 -16.35 0.18 -13.42
CA LEU A 133 -15.40 -0.55 -12.55
C LEU A 133 -13.98 -0.55 -13.12
N GLY A 134 -13.80 -0.95 -14.38
CA GLY A 134 -12.47 -1.14 -14.98
C GLY A 134 -11.67 0.16 -15.11
N LEU A 135 -12.29 1.22 -15.66
CA LEU A 135 -11.65 2.54 -15.78
C LEU A 135 -11.37 3.17 -14.41
N PRO A 136 -12.32 3.23 -13.45
CA PRO A 136 -12.03 3.70 -12.09
C PRO A 136 -10.92 2.92 -11.40
N LEU A 137 -10.92 1.58 -11.50
CA LEU A 137 -9.89 0.75 -10.90
C LEU A 137 -8.51 1.06 -11.48
N PHE A 138 -8.41 1.25 -12.80
CA PHE A 138 -7.18 1.69 -13.44
C PHE A 138 -6.71 3.04 -12.90
N VAL A 139 -7.60 4.05 -12.88
CA VAL A 139 -7.27 5.41 -12.42
C VAL A 139 -6.80 5.40 -10.97
N VAL A 140 -7.55 4.73 -10.08
CA VAL A 140 -7.21 4.62 -8.65
C VAL A 140 -5.91 3.83 -8.45
N THR A 141 -5.67 2.77 -9.23
CA THR A 141 -4.44 2.00 -9.17
C THR A 141 -3.23 2.83 -9.59
N MET A 142 -3.34 3.57 -10.70
CA MET A 142 -2.25 4.39 -11.20
C MET A 142 -1.95 5.55 -10.26
N ALA A 143 -2.97 6.32 -9.90
CA ALA A 143 -2.82 7.52 -9.08
C ALA A 143 -2.52 7.20 -7.61
N GLY A 144 -3.16 6.17 -7.05
CA GLY A 144 -3.09 5.83 -5.62
C GLY A 144 -1.99 4.85 -5.25
N GLN A 145 -1.54 4.00 -6.18
CA GLN A 145 -0.55 2.95 -5.87
C GLN A 145 0.71 3.06 -6.71
N ASN A 146 0.61 3.01 -8.04
CA ASN A 146 1.80 2.96 -8.90
C ASN A 146 2.63 4.24 -8.81
N VAL A 147 2.02 5.43 -8.98
CA VAL A 147 2.73 6.71 -8.88
C VAL A 147 3.37 6.89 -7.50
N PRO A 148 2.63 6.71 -6.37
CA PRO A 148 3.24 6.74 -5.05
C PRO A 148 4.35 5.70 -4.87
N GLY A 149 4.15 4.47 -5.35
CA GLY A 149 5.12 3.38 -5.23
C GLY A 149 6.47 3.72 -5.87
N PHE A 150 6.49 4.31 -7.06
CA PHE A 150 7.75 4.78 -7.67
C PHE A 150 8.40 5.92 -6.86
N ALA A 151 7.60 6.86 -6.36
CA ALA A 151 8.09 7.94 -5.51
C ALA A 151 8.69 7.40 -4.18
N VAL A 152 8.06 6.39 -3.58
CA VAL A 152 8.61 5.66 -2.41
C VAL A 152 9.98 5.08 -2.72
N MET A 153 10.10 4.32 -3.81
CA MET A 153 11.37 3.70 -4.20
C MET A 153 12.49 4.73 -4.36
N LYS A 154 12.17 5.90 -4.94
CA LYS A 154 13.10 7.02 -5.12
C LYS A 154 13.56 7.62 -3.78
N THR A 155 12.69 7.66 -2.78
CA THR A 155 13.02 8.13 -1.41
C THR A 155 14.07 7.24 -0.76
N PHE A 156 14.04 5.94 -1.04
CA PHE A 156 15.05 4.97 -0.59
C PHE A 156 16.26 4.83 -1.53
N GLY A 157 16.36 5.68 -2.57
CA GLY A 157 17.50 5.72 -3.49
C GLY A 157 17.45 4.71 -4.64
N TYR A 158 16.31 4.08 -4.88
CA TYR A 158 16.12 3.17 -6.02
C TYR A 158 15.45 3.89 -7.19
N ASP A 159 16.16 3.99 -8.31
CA ASP A 159 15.60 4.47 -9.58
C ASP A 159 15.01 3.29 -10.35
N VAL A 160 13.70 3.10 -10.18
CA VAL A 160 12.99 1.93 -10.72
C VAL A 160 12.42 2.27 -12.10
N PRO A 161 12.79 1.55 -13.16
CA PRO A 161 12.31 1.82 -14.51
C PRO A 161 10.79 1.56 -14.61
N PRO A 162 9.95 2.56 -14.96
CA PRO A 162 8.49 2.39 -14.90
C PRO A 162 7.94 1.35 -15.89
N ARG A 163 8.49 1.30 -17.11
CA ARG A 163 8.02 0.42 -18.19
C ARG A 163 8.00 -1.07 -17.79
N PRO A 164 9.12 -1.71 -17.40
CA PRO A 164 9.11 -3.13 -17.05
C PRO A 164 8.19 -3.41 -15.86
N VAL A 165 8.10 -2.52 -14.87
CA VAL A 165 7.24 -2.74 -13.70
C VAL A 165 5.76 -2.66 -14.08
N LEU A 166 5.34 -1.65 -14.84
CA LEU A 166 3.95 -1.51 -15.27
C LEU A 166 3.54 -2.61 -16.25
N VAL A 167 4.40 -2.94 -17.22
CA VAL A 167 4.10 -4.01 -18.19
C VAL A 167 3.99 -5.38 -17.50
N THR A 168 4.91 -5.71 -16.59
CA THR A 168 4.86 -7.01 -15.89
C THR A 168 3.71 -7.09 -14.90
N SER A 169 3.43 -6.04 -14.13
CA SER A 169 2.29 -6.00 -13.21
C SER A 169 0.95 -6.00 -13.95
N GLY A 170 0.82 -5.29 -15.07
CA GLY A 170 -0.35 -5.34 -15.94
C GLY A 170 -0.58 -6.72 -16.57
N ALA A 171 0.48 -7.34 -17.09
CA ALA A 171 0.41 -8.70 -17.63
C ALA A 171 0.05 -9.74 -16.55
N ALA A 172 0.64 -9.62 -15.36
CA ALA A 172 0.30 -10.46 -14.22
C ALA A 172 -1.15 -10.24 -13.77
N SER A 173 -1.64 -9.00 -13.79
CA SER A 173 -3.05 -8.67 -13.50
C SER A 173 -3.97 -9.39 -14.48
N ILE A 174 -3.69 -9.30 -15.79
CA ILE A 174 -4.45 -9.99 -16.84
C ILE A 174 -4.48 -11.50 -16.60
N ALA A 175 -3.32 -12.11 -16.32
CA ALA A 175 -3.23 -13.54 -16.05
C ALA A 175 -4.02 -13.94 -14.80
N SER A 176 -3.91 -13.16 -13.72
CA SER A 176 -4.60 -13.43 -12.45
C SER A 176 -6.11 -13.19 -12.51
N ALA A 177 -6.59 -12.33 -13.41
CA ALA A 177 -8.00 -11.96 -13.54
C ALA A 177 -8.89 -13.17 -13.83
N PHE A 178 -8.43 -14.12 -14.63
CA PHE A 178 -9.14 -15.38 -14.91
C PHE A 178 -9.37 -16.24 -13.66
N PHE A 179 -8.71 -15.94 -12.54
CA PHE A 179 -8.84 -16.63 -11.27
C PHE A 179 -9.33 -15.71 -10.16
N GLY A 180 -9.97 -14.59 -10.53
CA GLY A 180 -10.51 -13.61 -9.58
C GLY A 180 -9.50 -12.57 -9.06
N GLY A 181 -8.27 -12.57 -9.58
CA GLY A 181 -7.29 -11.53 -9.27
C GLY A 181 -7.70 -10.18 -9.85
N HIS A 182 -7.58 -9.10 -9.07
CA HIS A 182 -7.78 -7.74 -9.58
C HIS A 182 -6.44 -7.13 -10.05
N ALA A 183 -6.34 -5.81 -10.10
CA ALA A 183 -5.10 -5.11 -10.45
C ALA A 183 -3.95 -5.43 -9.48
N ILE A 184 -2.84 -5.95 -10.02
CA ILE A 184 -1.53 -6.06 -9.38
C ILE A 184 -0.77 -4.76 -9.66
N ASN A 185 -0.16 -4.18 -8.63
CA ASN A 185 0.45 -2.86 -8.68
C ASN A 185 1.63 -2.75 -7.70
N LEU A 186 2.33 -1.62 -7.69
CA LEU A 186 3.29 -1.33 -6.62
C LEU A 186 2.55 -1.05 -5.31
N ALA A 187 2.79 -1.88 -4.31
CA ALA A 187 2.31 -1.63 -2.96
C ALA A 187 3.25 -0.65 -2.23
N ALA A 188 2.92 0.64 -2.27
CA ALA A 188 3.80 1.71 -1.78
C ALA A 188 4.20 1.55 -0.29
N ILE A 189 3.26 1.13 0.55
CA ILE A 189 3.47 0.96 2.00
C ILE A 189 4.44 -0.20 2.27
N THR A 190 4.20 -1.37 1.69
CA THR A 190 5.09 -2.52 1.87
C THR A 190 6.44 -2.26 1.23
N ALA A 191 6.48 -1.62 0.05
CA ALA A 191 7.72 -1.20 -0.59
C ALA A 191 8.58 -0.33 0.34
N ALA A 192 7.98 0.56 1.14
CA ALA A 192 8.72 1.38 2.09
C ALA A 192 9.39 0.55 3.22
N ILE A 193 8.72 -0.50 3.71
CA ILE A 193 9.29 -1.44 4.69
C ILE A 193 10.47 -2.20 4.05
N MET A 194 10.24 -2.78 2.87
CA MET A 194 11.22 -3.66 2.21
C MET A 194 12.43 -2.90 1.67
N ALA A 195 12.23 -1.67 1.21
CA ALA A 195 13.29 -0.79 0.74
C ALA A 195 14.05 -0.09 1.88
N GLY A 196 13.54 -0.14 3.12
CA GLY A 196 14.14 0.50 4.28
C GLY A 196 15.41 -0.18 4.79
N PRO A 197 16.27 0.55 5.54
CA PRO A 197 17.53 0.02 6.08
C PRO A 197 17.34 -1.12 7.10
N GLU A 198 16.15 -1.23 7.69
CA GLU A 198 15.81 -2.32 8.61
C GLU A 198 15.73 -3.69 7.92
N SER A 199 15.41 -3.72 6.62
CA SER A 199 15.34 -4.98 5.84
C SER A 199 16.72 -5.58 5.57
N ASN A 200 17.69 -4.74 5.20
CA ASN A 200 19.09 -5.14 5.07
C ASN A 200 20.00 -3.90 5.11
N PRO A 201 21.15 -3.94 5.82
CA PRO A 201 22.13 -2.85 5.78
C PRO A 201 22.65 -2.57 4.36
N ASP A 202 22.83 -3.59 3.53
CA ASP A 202 23.24 -3.46 2.13
C ASP A 202 22.02 -3.15 1.23
N PRO A 203 21.93 -1.94 0.62
CA PRO A 203 20.84 -1.59 -0.28
C PRO A 203 20.71 -2.54 -1.48
N LYS A 204 21.79 -3.18 -1.92
CA LYS A 204 21.77 -4.12 -3.05
C LYS A 204 21.19 -5.49 -2.68
N ARG A 205 21.00 -5.78 -1.39
CA ARG A 205 20.49 -7.06 -0.89
C ARG A 205 19.07 -6.99 -0.32
N ARG A 206 18.45 -5.80 -0.28
CA ARG A 206 17.08 -5.61 0.24
C ARG A 206 16.00 -6.34 -0.56
N TRP A 207 16.26 -6.70 -1.82
CA TRP A 207 15.33 -7.50 -2.64
C TRP A 207 14.99 -8.87 -2.03
N THR A 208 15.89 -9.43 -1.20
CA THR A 208 15.65 -10.71 -0.51
C THR A 208 14.43 -10.65 0.39
N ALA A 209 14.20 -9.49 1.01
CA ALA A 209 13.01 -9.23 1.79
C ALA A 209 11.77 -9.36 0.88
N THR A 210 11.73 -8.71 -0.29
CA THR A 210 10.57 -8.74 -1.20
C THR A 210 10.26 -10.17 -1.66
N VAL A 211 11.29 -10.98 -1.94
CA VAL A 211 11.12 -12.40 -2.29
C VAL A 211 10.59 -13.20 -1.12
N ALA A 212 11.16 -13.02 0.08
CA ALA A 212 10.68 -13.68 1.30
C ALA A 212 9.22 -13.32 1.60
N ALA A 213 8.82 -12.06 1.42
CA ALA A 213 7.44 -11.62 1.58
C ALA A 213 6.52 -12.28 0.54
N GLY A 214 6.92 -12.34 -0.73
CA GLY A 214 6.15 -13.02 -1.78
C GLY A 214 5.92 -14.50 -1.47
N VAL A 215 6.99 -15.23 -1.07
CA VAL A 215 6.88 -16.63 -0.65
C VAL A 215 5.99 -16.78 0.58
N SER A 216 6.15 -15.89 1.57
CA SER A 216 5.32 -15.89 2.78
C SER A 216 3.84 -15.63 2.46
N TYR A 217 3.53 -14.72 1.53
CA TYR A 217 2.17 -14.47 1.09
C TYR A 217 1.55 -15.67 0.39
N LEU A 218 2.31 -16.45 -0.39
CA LEU A 218 1.81 -17.69 -0.98
C LEU A 218 1.47 -18.73 0.10
N VAL A 219 2.32 -18.88 1.12
CA VAL A 219 2.07 -19.79 2.24
C VAL A 219 0.86 -19.34 3.06
N LEU A 220 0.79 -18.05 3.42
CA LEU A 220 -0.36 -17.47 4.13
C LEU A 220 -1.64 -17.54 3.30
N GLY A 221 -1.53 -17.47 1.98
CA GLY A 221 -2.63 -17.62 1.04
C GLY A 221 -3.35 -18.96 1.17
N VAL A 222 -2.62 -20.05 1.50
CA VAL A 222 -3.24 -21.36 1.78
C VAL A 222 -4.19 -21.30 2.97
N GLY A 223 -3.91 -20.44 3.96
CA GLY A 223 -4.77 -20.18 5.12
C GLY A 223 -5.66 -18.95 4.96
N ALA A 224 -5.89 -18.44 3.74
CA ALA A 224 -6.61 -17.18 3.52
C ALA A 224 -8.03 -17.18 4.12
N GLY A 225 -8.72 -18.32 4.18
CA GLY A 225 -10.03 -18.43 4.84
C GLY A 225 -9.96 -18.14 6.35
N LEU A 226 -8.95 -18.68 7.04
CA LEU A 226 -8.71 -18.41 8.45
C LEU A 226 -8.26 -16.96 8.67
N ALA A 227 -7.36 -16.45 7.81
CA ALA A 227 -6.94 -15.06 7.87
C ALA A 227 -8.13 -14.10 7.70
N ALA A 228 -9.04 -14.38 6.76
CA ALA A 228 -10.26 -13.60 6.56
C ALA A 228 -11.19 -13.65 7.79
N ALA A 229 -11.34 -14.83 8.41
CA ALA A 229 -12.14 -14.97 9.64
C ALA A 229 -11.58 -14.13 10.80
N ILE A 230 -10.24 -14.15 11.00
CA ILE A 230 -9.58 -13.32 12.02
C ILE A 230 -9.80 -11.83 11.73
N VAL A 231 -9.64 -11.41 10.47
CA VAL A 231 -9.86 -10.02 10.06
C VAL A 231 -11.30 -9.59 10.30
N HIS A 232 -12.28 -10.45 10.00
CA HIS A 232 -13.70 -10.17 10.24
C HIS A 232 -14.05 -10.07 11.72
N ALA A 233 -13.37 -10.83 12.58
CA ALA A 233 -13.57 -10.80 14.02
C ALA A 233 -12.78 -9.67 14.72
N SER A 234 -11.77 -9.11 14.06
CA SER A 234 -10.89 -8.10 14.65
C SER A 234 -11.49 -6.71 14.59
N PRO A 235 -11.39 -5.91 15.68
CA PRO A 235 -11.57 -4.47 15.57
C PRO A 235 -10.59 -3.91 14.52
N PRO A 236 -11.05 -3.16 13.50
CA PRO A 236 -10.18 -2.68 12.43
C PRO A 236 -8.98 -1.87 12.93
N ILE A 237 -9.18 -1.10 14.00
CA ILE A 237 -8.13 -0.25 14.59
C ILE A 237 -6.93 -1.04 15.13
N ILE A 238 -7.14 -2.29 15.60
CA ILE A 238 -6.05 -3.15 16.09
C ILE A 238 -5.16 -3.60 14.92
N ILE A 239 -5.76 -3.96 13.78
CA ILE A 239 -5.01 -4.33 12.57
C ILE A 239 -4.16 -3.15 12.10
N THR A 240 -4.77 -1.96 12.01
CA THR A 240 -4.07 -0.74 11.62
C THR A 240 -2.98 -0.37 12.63
N ALA A 241 -3.19 -0.57 13.92
CA ALA A 241 -2.18 -0.32 14.95
C ALA A 241 -0.95 -1.23 14.82
N VAL A 242 -1.13 -2.54 14.59
CA VAL A 242 0.02 -3.44 14.33
C VAL A 242 0.82 -2.97 13.12
N ALA A 243 0.13 -2.59 12.04
CA ALA A 243 0.78 -2.02 10.86
C ALA A 243 1.51 -0.71 11.18
N GLY A 244 0.91 0.16 12.00
CA GLY A 244 1.51 1.41 12.45
C GLY A 244 2.85 1.21 13.17
N LEU A 245 2.91 0.26 14.10
CA LEU A 245 4.15 -0.10 14.80
C LEU A 245 5.23 -0.60 13.83
N ALA A 246 4.85 -1.31 12.77
CA ALA A 246 5.77 -1.79 11.75
C ALA A 246 6.27 -0.69 10.79
N LEU A 247 5.55 0.43 10.69
CA LEU A 247 5.82 1.50 9.73
C LEU A 247 6.57 2.69 10.33
N LEU A 248 6.86 2.69 11.63
CA LEU A 248 7.55 3.81 12.31
C LEU A 248 8.90 4.14 11.66
N GLY A 249 9.74 3.15 11.35
CA GLY A 249 11.04 3.38 10.70
C GLY A 249 10.91 3.98 9.29
N ALA A 250 9.90 3.54 8.53
CA ALA A 250 9.57 4.10 7.22
C ALA A 250 9.07 5.55 7.35
N LEU A 251 8.24 5.86 8.35
CA LEU A 251 7.77 7.22 8.62
C LEU A 251 8.95 8.14 8.97
N VAL A 252 9.85 7.71 9.85
CA VAL A 252 11.06 8.47 10.22
C VAL A 252 11.86 8.81 8.96
N THR A 253 12.21 7.80 8.15
CA THR A 253 13.00 7.99 6.92
C THR A 253 12.32 8.96 5.95
N SER A 254 10.99 8.88 5.84
CA SER A 254 10.20 9.72 4.94
C SER A 254 10.17 11.18 5.40
N ILE A 255 9.94 11.43 6.70
CA ILE A 255 9.94 12.77 7.28
C ILE A 255 11.34 13.39 7.13
N THR A 256 12.39 12.66 7.51
CA THR A 256 13.77 13.19 7.43
C THR A 256 14.16 13.54 6.00
N GLY A 257 13.87 12.66 5.04
CA GLY A 257 14.17 12.92 3.62
C GLY A 257 13.30 14.02 3.01
N SER A 258 12.08 14.23 3.53
CA SER A 258 11.19 15.28 3.03
C SER A 258 11.61 16.70 3.42
N LEU A 259 12.33 16.85 4.55
CA LEU A 259 12.71 18.15 5.13
C LEU A 259 14.20 18.48 4.99
N GLU A 260 14.96 17.61 4.33
CA GLU A 260 16.41 17.70 4.15
C GLU A 260 16.81 19.01 3.43
N GLU A 261 16.17 19.30 2.29
CA GLU A 261 16.48 20.48 1.47
C GLU A 261 15.69 21.71 1.94
N PRO A 262 16.34 22.79 2.42
CA PRO A 262 15.66 23.96 2.98
C PRO A 262 14.69 24.66 2.02
N SER A 263 15.05 24.73 0.72
CA SER A 263 14.29 25.43 -0.31
C SER A 263 12.94 24.77 -0.65
N SER A 264 12.77 23.48 -0.33
CA SER A 264 11.59 22.70 -0.68
C SER A 264 10.68 22.39 0.53
N ARG A 265 11.06 22.79 1.75
CA ARG A 265 10.33 22.46 2.99
C ARG A 265 8.86 22.86 2.99
N ILE A 266 8.53 24.05 2.48
CA ILE A 266 7.12 24.51 2.41
C ILE A 266 6.31 23.66 1.44
N ALA A 267 6.88 23.33 0.28
CA ALA A 267 6.24 22.43 -0.67
C ALA A 267 6.08 21.01 -0.09
N ALA A 268 7.11 20.49 0.59
CA ALA A 268 7.08 19.21 1.28
C ALA A 268 6.00 19.17 2.37
N ILE A 269 5.95 20.15 3.27
CA ILE A 269 4.91 20.20 4.32
C ILE A 269 3.51 20.30 3.69
N SER A 270 3.34 21.06 2.61
CA SER A 270 2.06 21.15 1.91
C SER A 270 1.64 19.79 1.34
N THR A 271 2.56 19.06 0.71
CA THR A 271 2.33 17.68 0.27
C THR A 271 1.95 16.75 1.42
N PHE A 272 2.68 16.84 2.53
CA PHE A 272 2.41 16.03 3.72
C PHE A 272 0.99 16.27 4.25
N LEU A 273 0.59 17.53 4.45
CA LEU A 273 -0.71 17.89 4.98
C LEU A 273 -1.86 17.44 4.06
N VAL A 274 -1.72 17.67 2.75
CA VAL A 274 -2.73 17.22 1.77
C VAL A 274 -2.83 15.69 1.80
N THR A 275 -1.70 14.99 1.81
CA THR A 275 -1.70 13.52 1.79
C THR A 275 -2.26 12.94 3.09
N ALA A 276 -1.84 13.47 4.24
CA ALA A 276 -2.28 13.03 5.58
C ALA A 276 -3.77 13.29 5.82
N SER A 277 -4.39 14.24 5.11
CA SER A 277 -5.82 14.52 5.23
C SER A 277 -6.71 13.33 4.87
N GLY A 278 -6.22 12.39 4.05
CA GLY A 278 -7.00 11.26 3.53
C GLY A 278 -8.12 11.65 2.56
N ILE A 279 -8.25 12.93 2.21
CA ILE A 279 -9.34 13.43 1.36
C ILE A 279 -9.18 12.91 -0.07
N ALA A 280 -10.22 12.27 -0.58
CA ALA A 280 -10.34 11.90 -1.99
C ALA A 280 -11.14 12.94 -2.76
N VAL A 281 -10.63 13.38 -3.91
CA VAL A 281 -11.31 14.31 -4.82
C VAL A 281 -11.46 13.64 -6.18
N ALA A 282 -12.68 13.64 -6.73
CA ALA A 282 -13.03 12.97 -7.98
C ALA A 282 -12.66 11.46 -8.01
N GLY A 283 -12.76 10.78 -6.85
CA GLY A 283 -12.40 9.37 -6.71
C GLY A 283 -10.89 9.10 -6.66
N ILE A 284 -10.05 10.14 -6.70
CA ILE A 284 -8.59 10.02 -6.62
C ILE A 284 -8.12 10.35 -5.20
N GLY A 285 -7.32 9.46 -4.62
CA GLY A 285 -6.84 9.57 -3.23
C GLY A 285 -5.87 10.73 -2.98
N SER A 286 -5.76 11.12 -1.71
CA SER A 286 -4.99 12.27 -1.23
C SER A 286 -3.50 12.24 -1.62
N ALA A 287 -2.90 11.06 -1.76
CA ALA A 287 -1.49 10.92 -2.14
C ALA A 287 -1.18 11.56 -3.51
N PHE A 288 -2.05 11.34 -4.50
CA PHE A 288 -1.90 11.96 -5.81
C PHE A 288 -2.04 13.48 -5.72
N TRP A 289 -3.07 13.97 -5.02
CA TRP A 289 -3.30 15.40 -4.86
C TRP A 289 -2.17 16.08 -4.06
N GLY A 290 -1.58 15.39 -3.09
CA GLY A 290 -0.41 15.85 -2.36
C GLY A 290 0.81 16.04 -3.26
N LEU A 291 1.03 15.13 -4.21
CA LEU A 291 2.08 15.30 -5.23
C LEU A 291 1.80 16.50 -6.14
N VAL A 292 0.55 16.68 -6.58
CA VAL A 292 0.15 17.82 -7.43
C VAL A 292 0.37 19.14 -6.70
N VAL A 293 -0.17 19.29 -5.50
CA VAL A 293 -0.03 20.51 -4.69
C VAL A 293 1.44 20.78 -4.37
N GLY A 294 2.19 19.74 -3.99
CA GLY A 294 3.63 19.83 -3.75
C GLY A 294 4.44 20.31 -4.94
N GLY A 295 4.20 19.68 -6.09
CA GLY A 295 4.87 20.04 -7.34
C GLY A 295 4.58 21.48 -7.74
N LEU A 296 3.31 21.91 -7.65
CA LEU A 296 2.91 23.29 -7.92
C LEU A 296 3.59 24.28 -6.97
N MET A 297 3.59 23.99 -5.67
CA MET A 297 4.27 24.82 -4.67
C MET A 297 5.77 24.91 -4.93
N LEU A 298 6.41 23.80 -5.28
CA LEU A 298 7.84 23.76 -5.58
C LEU A 298 8.18 24.64 -6.79
N VAL A 299 7.40 24.55 -7.87
CA VAL A 299 7.59 25.39 -9.06
C VAL A 299 7.36 26.87 -8.74
N TRP A 300 6.28 27.18 -8.03
CA TRP A 300 5.92 28.55 -7.66
C TRP A 300 6.96 29.22 -6.77
N LEU A 301 7.48 28.51 -5.76
CA LEU A 301 8.48 29.06 -4.84
C LEU A 301 9.87 29.17 -5.48
N ARG A 302 10.22 28.27 -6.40
CA ARG A 302 11.47 28.36 -7.17
C ARG A 302 11.49 29.53 -8.14
N ALA A 303 10.34 29.91 -8.69
CA ALA A 303 10.23 31.07 -9.57
C ALA A 303 10.61 32.41 -8.89
N ARG A 304 10.72 32.44 -7.55
CA ARG A 304 11.09 33.63 -6.77
C ARG A 304 12.56 33.69 -6.34
N ALA A 305 13.36 32.64 -6.57
CA ALA A 305 14.78 32.67 -6.26
C ALA A 305 15.53 33.37 -7.40
N PRO A 306 16.17 34.54 -7.19
CA PRO A 306 17.07 35.10 -8.19
C PRO A 306 18.20 34.11 -8.43
N SER A 307 18.55 33.87 -9.69
CA SER A 307 19.79 33.18 -10.04
C SER A 307 20.97 34.00 -9.53
N SER A 308 21.51 33.62 -8.37
CA SER A 308 22.78 34.14 -7.85
C SER A 308 23.94 33.33 -8.40
#